data_AF-A0A3A4PAP7-F1
#
_entry.id   AF-A0A3A4PAP7-F1
#
_cell.length_a   1.000
_cell.length_b   1.000
_cell.length_c   1.000
_cell.angle_alpha   90.00
_cell.angle_beta   90.00
_cell.angle_gamma   90.00
#
_symmetry.space_group_name_H-M   'P 1'
#
loop_
_entity.id
_entity.type
_entity.pdbx_description
1 polymer ?
#
loop_
_entity_poly.entity_id
_entity_poly.type
_entity_poly.pdbx_seq_one_letter_code
_entity_poly.pdbx_strand_id
1 'polypeptide(L)'
;MASDGISFWDGFLLLLIWIPLIMIWVFVFMDLFRREDLNGWIKALWVFVIIILPFFGALFYLIFRPITQADIEMQETYTAERDYDKAANAADKLHKLSELRDKGDISQDEFDKQKAKLLKD
;
A
#
# COMPACT_ATOMS: atom_id res chain seq x y z
N MET A 1 18.20 4.35 -10.95
CA MET A 1 16.72 4.34 -10.88
C MET A 1 16.22 3.51 -12.06
N ALA A 2 15.94 2.23 -11.85
CA ALA A 2 15.23 1.44 -12.84
C ALA A 2 13.74 1.55 -12.49
N SER A 3 12.97 2.26 -13.31
CA SER A 3 11.52 2.06 -13.32
C SER A 3 11.27 0.82 -14.15
N ASP A 4 11.34 -0.35 -13.53
CA ASP A 4 10.98 -1.59 -14.20
C ASP A 4 9.45 -1.60 -14.31
N GLY A 5 8.95 -1.06 -15.43
CA GLY A 5 7.55 -1.19 -15.82
C GLY A 5 7.20 -2.65 -16.02
N ILE A 6 5.90 -2.97 -15.92
CA ILE A 6 5.37 -4.33 -16.13
C ILE A 6 5.94 -4.88 -17.45
N SER A 7 6.73 -5.96 -17.37
CA SER A 7 7.30 -6.55 -18.57
C SER A 7 6.21 -7.23 -19.40
N PHE A 8 6.46 -7.47 -20.68
CA PHE A 8 5.51 -8.19 -21.55
C PHE A 8 5.08 -9.53 -20.94
N TRP A 9 6.03 -10.28 -20.36
CA TRP A 9 5.76 -11.57 -19.74
C TRP A 9 4.93 -11.43 -18.47
N ASP A 10 5.18 -10.40 -17.65
CA ASP A 10 4.37 -10.12 -16.47
C ASP A 10 2.93 -9.78 -16.85
N GLY A 11 2.74 -8.95 -17.87
CA GLY A 11 1.41 -8.61 -18.41
C GLY A 11 0.70 -9.83 -19.00
N PHE A 12 1.42 -10.69 -19.72
CA PHE A 12 0.87 -11.93 -20.27
C PHE A 12 0.44 -12.91 -19.17
N LEU A 13 1.28 -13.14 -18.15
CA LEU A 13 0.93 -14.01 -17.02
C LEU A 13 -0.22 -13.44 -16.20
N LEU A 14 -0.23 -12.12 -15.97
CA LEU A 14 -1.34 -11.44 -15.32
C LEU A 14 -2.64 -11.70 -16.08
N LEU A 15 -2.66 -11.48 -17.39
CA LEU A 15 -3.84 -11.71 -18.22
C LEU A 15 -4.26 -13.18 -18.23
N LEU A 16 -3.31 -14.12 -18.30
CA LEU A 16 -3.56 -15.57 -18.26
C LEU A 16 -4.26 -15.99 -16.97
N ILE A 17 -3.98 -15.33 -15.85
CA ILE A 17 -4.61 -15.60 -14.54
C ILE A 17 -5.95 -14.86 -14.43
N TRP A 18 -5.99 -13.58 -14.80
CA TRP A 18 -7.17 -12.73 -14.59
C TRP A 18 -8.34 -13.05 -15.53
N ILE A 19 -8.09 -13.45 -16.77
CA ILE A 19 -9.16 -13.82 -17.71
C ILE A 19 -10.01 -14.99 -17.18
N PRO A 20 -9.45 -16.18 -16.87
CA PRO A 20 -10.27 -17.30 -16.39
C PRO A 20 -10.94 -16.98 -15.06
N LEU A 21 -10.32 -16.19 -14.18
CA LEU A 21 -10.94 -15.74 -12.94
C LEU A 21 -12.20 -14.89 -13.22
N ILE A 22 -12.10 -13.86 -14.06
CA ILE A 22 -13.25 -13.02 -14.41
C ILE A 22 -14.32 -13.85 -15.12
N MET A 23 -13.91 -14.76 -16.01
CA MET A 23 -14.84 -15.66 -16.72
C MET A 23 -15.65 -16.51 -15.74
N ILE A 24 -15.03 -17.09 -14.70
CA ILE A 24 -15.74 -17.85 -13.66
C ILE A 24 -16.80 -16.98 -12.98
N TRP A 25 -16.46 -15.75 -12.60
CA TRP A 25 -17.42 -14.84 -11.99
C TRP A 25 -18.59 -14.53 -12.92
N VAL A 26 -18.31 -14.21 -14.17
CA VAL A 26 -19.35 -13.94 -15.19
C VAL A 26 -20.23 -15.17 -15.41
N PHE A 27 -19.66 -16.37 -15.50
CA PHE A 27 -20.42 -17.61 -15.64
C PHE A 27 -21.33 -17.88 -14.44
N VAL A 28 -20.84 -17.68 -13.22
CA VAL A 28 -21.64 -17.85 -12.00
C VAL A 28 -22.81 -16.85 -11.97
N PHE A 29 -22.57 -15.59 -12.33
CA PHE A 29 -23.65 -14.61 -12.42
C PHE A 29 -24.65 -14.97 -13.52
N MET A 30 -24.20 -15.37 -14.71
CA MET A 30 -25.10 -15.79 -15.79
C MET A 30 -25.95 -17.00 -15.38
N ASP A 31 -25.37 -18.00 -14.70
CA ASP A 31 -26.12 -19.15 -14.16
C ASP A 31 -27.20 -18.69 -13.18
N LEU A 32 -26.82 -17.81 -12.24
CA LEU A 32 -27.73 -17.28 -11.23
C LEU A 32 -28.90 -16.48 -11.84
N PHE A 33 -28.64 -15.70 -12.90
CA PHE A 33 -29.69 -14.95 -13.58
C PHE A 33 -30.59 -15.84 -14.43
N ARG A 34 -30.03 -16.87 -15.08
CA ARG A 34 -30.76 -17.86 -15.90
C ARG A 34 -31.69 -18.76 -15.10
N ARG A 35 -31.43 -18.93 -13.80
CA ARG A 35 -32.32 -19.64 -12.87
C ARG A 35 -33.65 -18.92 -12.69
N GLU A 36 -34.72 -19.43 -13.27
CA GLU A 36 -36.07 -18.88 -13.16
C GLU A 36 -36.80 -19.32 -11.88
N ASP A 37 -36.29 -20.34 -11.20
CA ASP A 37 -36.79 -20.89 -9.93
C ASP A 37 -36.51 -19.99 -8.72
N LEU A 38 -35.59 -19.03 -8.84
CA LEU A 38 -35.19 -18.13 -7.76
C LEU A 38 -35.88 -16.76 -7.89
N ASN A 39 -36.48 -16.29 -6.80
CA ASN A 39 -37.00 -14.92 -6.73
C ASN A 39 -35.85 -13.89 -6.75
N GLY A 40 -36.15 -12.65 -7.15
CA GLY A 40 -35.15 -11.59 -7.29
C GLY A 40 -34.38 -11.26 -6.01
N TRP A 41 -35.01 -11.39 -4.84
CA TRP A 41 -34.36 -11.16 -3.54
C TRP A 41 -33.31 -12.23 -3.20
N ILE A 42 -33.60 -13.50 -3.49
CA ILE A 42 -32.65 -14.60 -3.31
C ILE A 42 -31.46 -14.42 -4.27
N LYS A 43 -31.71 -14.00 -5.52
CA LYS A 43 -30.63 -13.65 -6.45
C LYS A 43 -29.75 -12.53 -5.91
N ALA A 44 -30.34 -11.46 -5.35
CA ALA A 44 -29.58 -10.36 -4.76
C ALA A 44 -28.72 -10.81 -3.56
N LEU A 45 -29.25 -11.69 -2.71
CA LEU A 45 -28.50 -12.29 -1.60
C LEU A 45 -27.30 -13.10 -2.11
N TRP A 46 -27.50 -13.93 -3.13
CA TRP A 46 -26.41 -14.72 -3.73
C TRP A 46 -25.33 -13.83 -4.35
N VAL A 47 -25.72 -12.79 -5.08
CA VAL A 47 -24.77 -11.80 -5.62
C VAL A 47 -23.92 -11.19 -4.51
N PHE A 48 -24.56 -10.78 -3.40
CA PHE A 48 -23.86 -10.24 -2.24
C PHE A 48 -22.88 -11.25 -1.65
N VAL A 49 -23.30 -12.50 -1.44
CA VAL A 49 -22.42 -13.56 -0.91
C VAL A 49 -21.24 -13.79 -1.83
N ILE A 50 -21.44 -13.92 -3.15
CA ILE A 50 -20.37 -14.14 -4.13
C ILE A 50 -19.33 -13.01 -4.09
N ILE A 51 -19.77 -11.76 -3.98
CA ILE A 51 -18.88 -10.59 -3.91
C ILE A 51 -18.12 -10.54 -2.59
N ILE A 52 -18.78 -10.82 -1.47
CA ILE A 52 -18.22 -10.58 -0.13
C ILE A 52 -17.37 -11.77 0.38
N LEU A 53 -17.67 -12.99 -0.04
CA LEU A 53 -16.96 -14.20 0.37
C LEU A 53 -15.42 -14.17 0.17
N PRO A 54 -14.84 -13.67 -0.95
CA PRO A 54 -13.38 -13.56 -1.08
C PRO A 54 -12.75 -12.65 -0.01
N PHE A 55 -13.47 -11.63 0.46
CA PHE A 55 -12.99 -10.76 1.55
C PHE A 55 -12.99 -11.49 2.88
N PHE A 56 -14.00 -12.32 3.17
CA PHE A 56 -14.00 -13.13 4.38
C PHE A 56 -12.85 -14.14 4.39
N GLY A 57 -12.51 -14.76 3.25
CA GLY A 57 -11.35 -15.64 3.15
C GLY A 57 -10.04 -14.92 3.52
N ALA A 58 -9.82 -13.73 2.95
CA ALA A 58 -8.67 -12.90 3.28
C ALA A 58 -8.70 -12.44 4.74
N LEU A 59 -9.85 -12.02 5.26
CA LEU A 59 -10.02 -11.55 6.63
C LEU A 59 -9.74 -12.68 7.64
N PHE A 60 -10.29 -13.87 7.42
CA PHE A 60 -10.00 -15.03 8.26
C PHE A 60 -8.53 -15.39 8.19
N TYR A 61 -7.91 -15.39 7.01
CA TYR A 61 -6.47 -15.61 6.88
C TYR A 61 -5.70 -14.60 7.74
N LEU A 62 -6.01 -13.31 7.68
CA LEU A 62 -5.33 -12.29 8.50
C LEU A 62 -5.55 -12.48 10.00
N ILE A 63 -6.76 -12.86 10.42
CA ILE A 63 -7.07 -13.09 11.84
C ILE A 63 -6.32 -14.33 12.38
N PHE A 64 -6.23 -15.39 11.58
CA PHE A 64 -5.61 -16.65 12.00
C PHE A 64 -4.12 -16.74 11.68
N ARG A 65 -3.57 -15.85 10.86
CA ARG A 65 -2.15 -15.87 10.48
C ARG A 65 -1.32 -15.54 11.73
N PRO A 66 -0.44 -16.46 12.18
CA PRO A 66 0.49 -16.15 13.26
C PRO A 66 1.53 -15.14 12.78
N ILE A 67 1.93 -14.24 13.67
CA ILE A 67 3.07 -13.34 13.43
C ILE A 67 4.32 -14.20 13.28
N THR A 68 5.01 -14.04 12.15
CA THR A 68 6.26 -14.75 11.86
C THR A 68 7.46 -13.84 12.11
N GLN A 69 8.66 -14.42 12.29
CA GLN A 69 9.90 -13.64 12.42
C GLN A 69 10.15 -12.76 11.18
N ALA A 70 9.74 -13.22 10.00
CA ALA A 70 9.81 -12.42 8.78
C ALA A 70 8.92 -11.17 8.84
N ASP A 71 7.76 -11.21 9.53
CA ASP A 71 6.92 -10.03 9.71
C ASP A 71 7.60 -8.99 10.62
N ILE A 72 8.37 -9.46 11.62
CA ILE A 72 9.14 -8.62 12.53
C ILE A 72 10.31 -7.98 11.79
N GLU A 73 11.13 -8.77 11.08
CA GLU A 73 12.27 -8.26 10.30
C GLU A 73 11.83 -7.26 9.22
N MET A 74 10.70 -7.53 8.57
CA MET A 74 10.12 -6.62 7.58
C MET A 74 9.68 -5.30 8.23
N GLN A 75 9.04 -5.36 9.40
CA GLN A 75 8.67 -4.16 10.15
C GLN A 75 9.89 -3.36 10.60
N GLU A 76 10.95 -4.03 11.08
CA GLU A 76 12.21 -3.39 11.45
C GLU A 76 12.89 -2.71 10.26
N THR A 77 12.91 -3.38 9.10
CA THR A 77 13.44 -2.81 7.86
C THR A 77 12.67 -1.56 7.43
N TYR A 78 11.33 -1.62 7.46
CA TYR A 78 10.48 -0.46 7.17
C TYR A 78 10.70 0.70 8.14
N THR A 79 10.90 0.42 9.43
CA THR A 79 11.23 1.47 10.40
C THR A 79 12.61 2.06 10.16
N ALA A 80 13.60 1.22 9.84
CA ALA A 80 14.96 1.66 9.56
C ALA A 80 15.02 2.55 8.30
N GLU A 81 14.36 2.16 7.21
CA GLU A 81 14.26 2.98 6.00
C GLU A 81 13.60 4.33 6.28
N ARG A 82 12.48 4.31 7.02
CA ARG A 82 11.76 5.54 7.39
C ARG A 82 12.61 6.48 8.25
N ASP A 83 13.37 5.94 9.18
CA ASP A 83 14.22 6.74 10.06
C ASP A 83 15.46 7.27 9.32
N TYR A 84 16.02 6.50 8.38
CA TYR A 84 17.04 6.97 7.43
C TYR A 84 16.52 8.13 6.59
N ASP A 85 15.32 8.02 6.00
CA ASP A 85 14.71 9.07 5.19
C ASP A 85 14.46 10.35 6.00
N LYS A 86 14.01 10.22 7.25
CA LYS A 86 13.86 11.37 8.15
C LYS A 86 15.21 12.02 8.44
N ALA A 87 16.24 11.24 8.75
CA ALA A 87 17.57 11.75 9.04
C ALA A 87 18.19 12.46 7.83
N ALA A 88 18.04 11.88 6.62
CA ALA A 88 18.48 12.50 5.38
C ALA A 88 17.77 13.84 5.12
N ASN A 89 16.45 13.87 5.26
CA ASN A 89 15.66 15.11 5.13
C ASN A 89 16.03 16.17 6.18
N ALA A 90 16.34 15.77 7.41
CA ALA A 90 16.80 16.69 8.45
C ALA A 90 18.18 17.27 8.12
N ALA A 91 19.11 16.46 7.60
CA ALA A 91 20.43 16.89 7.17
C ALA A 91 20.35 17.91 6.01
N ASP A 92 19.51 17.64 5.00
CA ASP A 92 19.29 18.56 3.87
C ASP A 92 18.72 19.91 4.32
N LYS A 93 17.76 19.89 5.27
CA LYS A 93 17.19 21.12 5.85
C LYS A 93 18.23 21.91 6.66
N LEU A 94 19.09 21.22 7.41
CA LEU A 94 20.18 21.87 8.15
C LEU A 94 21.24 22.49 7.22
N HIS A 95 21.57 21.82 6.11
CA HIS A 95 22.49 22.35 5.12
C HIS A 95 21.94 23.65 4.50
N LYS A 96 20.65 23.66 4.11
CA LYS A 96 19.99 24.84 3.56
C LYS A 96 19.92 26.00 4.55
N LEU A 97 19.71 25.71 5.84
CA LEU A 97 19.76 26.72 6.90
C LEU A 97 21.15 27.34 7.08
N SER A 98 22.21 26.52 7.00
CA SER A 98 23.59 27.04 7.06
C SER A 98 23.88 27.97 5.89
N GLU A 99 23.45 27.60 4.67
CA GLU A 99 23.65 28.41 3.47
C GLU A 99 22.94 29.78 3.56
N LEU A 100 21.71 29.82 4.07
CA LEU A 100 20.97 31.08 4.29
C LEU A 100 21.66 31.98 5.33
N ARG A 101 22.21 31.38 6.39
CA ARG A 101 23.01 32.11 7.38
C ARG A 101 24.28 32.68 6.75
N ASP A 102 24.99 31.89 5.97
CA ASP A 102 26.26 32.29 5.34
C ASP A 102 26.05 33.39 4.28
N LYS A 103 24.87 33.45 3.66
CA LYS A 103 24.42 34.53 2.77
C LYS A 103 23.98 35.79 3.52
N GLY A 104 23.79 35.73 4.83
CA GLY A 104 23.30 36.83 5.65
C GLY A 104 21.78 37.05 5.58
N ASP A 105 21.03 36.11 4.98
CA ASP A 105 19.57 36.19 4.88
C ASP A 105 18.87 35.93 6.24
N ILE A 106 19.56 35.26 7.17
CA ILE A 106 19.09 35.00 8.53
C ILE A 106 20.20 35.27 9.55
N SER A 107 19.81 35.69 10.75
CA SER A 107 20.72 35.92 11.87
C SER A 107 21.10 34.62 12.61
N GLN A 108 22.19 34.65 13.39
CA GLN A 108 22.64 33.51 14.18
C GLN A 108 21.59 33.02 15.20
N ASP A 109 20.85 33.94 15.83
CA ASP A 109 19.77 33.60 16.77
C ASP A 109 18.58 32.91 16.07
N GLU A 110 18.26 33.32 14.84
CA GLU A 110 17.22 32.66 14.02
C GLU A 110 17.65 31.28 13.53
N PHE A 111 18.93 31.11 13.17
CA PHE A 111 19.50 29.81 12.83
C PHE A 111 19.43 28.84 14.01
N ASP A 112 19.86 29.27 15.20
CA ASP A 112 19.88 28.42 16.40
C ASP A 112 18.46 28.01 16.84
N LYS A 113 17.48 28.91 16.73
CA LYS A 113 16.06 28.60 16.94
C LYS A 113 15.52 27.56 15.95
N GLN A 114 15.84 27.68 14.67
CA GLN A 114 15.33 26.77 13.64
C GLN A 114 16.01 25.40 13.70
N LYS A 115 17.32 25.35 14.00
CA LYS A 115 18.06 24.12 14.27
C LYS A 115 17.50 23.37 15.48
N ALA A 116 17.24 24.08 16.59
CA ALA A 116 16.67 23.48 17.79
C ALA A 116 15.28 22.89 17.55
N LYS A 117 14.48 23.48 16.65
CA LYS A 117 13.18 22.95 16.23
C LYS A 117 13.32 21.68 15.39
N LEU A 118 14.25 21.67 14.44
CA LEU A 118 14.54 20.53 13.56
C LEU A 118 15.05 19.28 14.28
N LEU A 119 15.72 19.44 15.42
CA LEU A 119 16.26 18.35 16.22
C LEU A 119 15.30 17.82 17.30
N LYS A 120 14.15 18.49 17.47
CA LYS A 120 13.14 18.14 18.48
C LYS A 120 11.95 17.36 17.91
N ASP A 121 11.76 17.44 16.60
CA ASP A 121 10.76 16.71 15.80
C ASP A 121 11.31 15.35 15.35
#